data_AF-A0A0C9S039-F1
#
_entry.id   AF-A0A0C9S039-F1
#
_cell.length_a   1.000
_cell.length_b   1.000
_cell.length_c   1.000
_cell.angle_alpha   90.00
_cell.angle_beta   90.00
_cell.angle_gamma   90.00
#
_symmetry.space_group_name_H-M   'P 1'
#
loop_
_entity.id
_entity.type
_entity.pdbx_description
1 polymer ?
#
loop_
_entity_poly.entity_id
_entity_poly.type
_entity_poly.pdbx_seq_one_letter_code
_entity_poly.pdbx_strand_id
1 'polypeptide(L)'
;MPPKARVPVADAVAILKKYIVHFKERDKFPIYSSIIWKEISRDLANKWTPHNVYVNVKNNRKKILSIACEELGIVFPEEKQNFSIHKSTLEDSETQSADESFELDEKCAGLDEFKIYITANEWISIQGGEVTYKDGRTYNTLRKGVHTSVLADAWINIIYE
;
A
#
# COMPACT_ATOMS: atom_id res chain seq x y z
N MET A 1 4.09 23.26 17.46
CA MET A 1 4.92 23.25 16.24
C MET A 1 4.63 21.97 15.47
N PRO A 2 4.44 22.02 14.14
CA PRO A 2 4.33 20.81 13.33
C PRO A 2 5.63 19.98 13.41
N PRO A 3 5.57 18.65 13.32
CA PRO A 3 6.75 17.80 13.39
C PRO A 3 7.72 18.12 12.26
N LYS A 4 9.01 18.31 12.60
CA LYS A 4 10.07 18.54 11.62
C LYS A 4 10.27 17.28 10.77
N ALA A 5 10.24 17.44 9.45
CA ALA A 5 10.47 16.32 8.53
C ALA A 5 11.87 15.74 8.75
N ARG A 6 11.97 14.40 8.80
CA ARG A 6 13.25 13.68 9.01
C ARG A 6 14.28 13.96 7.90
N VAL A 7 13.79 14.18 6.67
CA VAL A 7 14.61 14.49 5.49
C VAL A 7 14.04 15.76 4.84
N PRO A 8 14.85 16.81 4.65
CA PRO A 8 14.51 17.98 3.84
C PRO A 8 14.21 17.59 2.39
N VAL A 9 13.29 18.31 1.73
CA VAL A 9 12.94 18.04 0.33
C VAL A 9 14.15 18.17 -0.59
N ALA A 10 15.00 19.19 -0.38
CA ALA A 10 16.20 19.40 -1.18
C ALA A 10 17.17 18.20 -1.13
N ASP A 11 17.42 17.65 0.05
CA ASP A 11 18.27 16.47 0.23
C ASP A 11 17.70 15.26 -0.51
N ALA A 12 16.38 15.04 -0.40
CA ALA A 12 15.70 13.95 -1.09
C ALA A 12 15.78 14.09 -2.62
N VAL A 13 15.53 15.29 -3.15
CA VAL A 13 15.63 15.59 -4.58
C VAL A 13 17.05 15.33 -5.10
N ALA A 14 18.07 15.82 -4.39
CA ALA A 14 19.47 15.66 -4.78
C ALA A 14 19.90 14.18 -4.87
N ILE A 15 19.43 13.34 -3.95
CA ILE A 15 19.68 11.89 -4.01
C ILE A 15 18.87 11.25 -5.14
N LEU A 16 17.58 11.56 -5.29
CA LEU A 16 16.74 10.95 -6.32
C LEU A 16 17.23 11.20 -7.74
N LYS A 17 17.84 12.37 -8.01
CA LYS A 17 18.50 12.63 -9.29
C LYS A 17 19.56 11.60 -9.66
N LYS A 18 20.31 11.06 -8.68
CA LYS A 18 21.33 10.03 -8.93
C LYS A 18 20.73 8.71 -9.41
N TYR A 19 19.51 8.41 -8.96
CA TYR A 19 18.80 7.15 -9.24
C TYR A 19 17.71 7.33 -10.31
N ILE A 20 17.66 8.48 -11.00
CA ILE A 20 16.57 8.86 -11.91
C ILE A 20 16.37 7.85 -13.05
N VAL A 21 17.42 7.11 -13.41
CA VAL A 21 17.39 6.06 -14.45
C VAL A 21 16.36 4.99 -14.13
N HIS A 22 16.12 4.71 -12.84
CA HIS A 22 15.13 3.72 -12.38
C HIS A 22 13.70 4.27 -12.35
N PHE A 23 13.50 5.57 -12.56
CA PHE A 23 12.20 6.24 -12.39
C PHE A 23 11.69 6.93 -13.66
N LYS A 24 12.19 6.53 -14.84
CA LYS A 24 11.80 7.13 -16.13
C LYS A 24 10.38 6.75 -16.57
N GLU A 25 9.98 5.51 -16.33
CA GLU A 25 8.69 4.97 -16.73
C GLU A 25 7.99 4.40 -15.50
N ARG A 26 6.76 4.85 -15.21
CA ARG A 26 6.07 4.50 -13.98
C ARG A 26 5.82 3.00 -13.81
N ASP A 27 5.47 2.34 -14.91
CA ASP A 27 5.19 0.90 -14.96
C ASP A 27 6.46 0.06 -14.74
N LYS A 28 7.64 0.67 -14.87
CA LYS A 28 8.95 0.03 -14.66
C LYS A 28 9.60 0.46 -13.35
N PHE A 29 8.85 1.07 -12.42
CA PHE A 29 9.41 1.41 -11.12
C PHE A 29 9.87 0.14 -10.38
N PRO A 30 10.96 0.21 -9.59
CA PRO A 30 11.44 -0.94 -8.85
C PRO A 30 10.37 -1.50 -7.92
N ILE A 31 10.22 -2.83 -7.91
CA ILE A 31 9.32 -3.51 -6.96
C ILE A 31 9.73 -3.23 -5.50
N TYR A 32 8.81 -3.39 -4.55
CA TYR A 32 9.03 -3.03 -3.14
C TYR A 32 10.28 -3.68 -2.51
N SER A 33 10.59 -4.92 -2.89
CA SER A 33 11.74 -5.69 -2.40
C SER A 33 13.07 -5.31 -3.08
N SER A 34 13.06 -4.42 -4.07
CA SER A 34 14.25 -4.04 -4.82
C SER A 34 15.35 -3.47 -3.92
N ILE A 35 16.59 -3.85 -4.20
CA ILE A 35 17.76 -3.38 -3.47
C ILE A 35 17.98 -1.87 -3.62
N ILE A 36 17.46 -1.27 -4.70
CA ILE A 36 17.55 0.18 -4.98
C ILE A 36 16.98 0.99 -3.82
N TRP A 37 15.89 0.53 -3.18
CA TRP A 37 15.30 1.23 -2.03
C TRP A 37 16.22 1.24 -0.81
N LYS A 38 17.01 0.18 -0.62
CA LYS A 38 18.03 0.10 0.44
C LYS A 38 19.22 1.01 0.13
N GLU A 39 19.61 1.12 -1.13
CA GLU A 39 20.71 1.98 -1.58
C GLU A 39 20.36 3.47 -1.40
N ILE A 40 19.17 3.89 -1.85
CA ILE A 40 18.69 5.26 -1.66
C ILE A 40 18.55 5.59 -0.15
N SER A 41 18.05 4.64 0.65
CA SER A 41 17.97 4.80 2.11
C SER A 41 19.34 5.04 2.73
N ARG A 42 20.36 4.28 2.29
CA ARG A 42 21.75 4.43 2.74
C ARG A 42 22.32 5.80 2.34
N ASP A 43 22.09 6.24 1.11
CA ASP A 43 22.53 7.55 0.62
C ASP A 43 21.84 8.73 1.31
N LEU A 44 20.65 8.51 1.88
CA LEU A 44 19.96 9.43 2.78
C LEU A 44 20.41 9.30 4.24
N ALA A 45 21.56 8.67 4.50
CA ALA A 45 22.11 8.39 5.82
C ALA A 45 21.11 7.65 6.74
N ASN A 46 20.32 6.73 6.17
CA ASN A 46 19.29 5.95 6.86
C ASN A 46 18.19 6.78 7.57
N LYS A 47 18.07 8.08 7.27
CA LYS A 47 17.00 8.95 7.82
C LYS A 47 15.61 8.50 7.37
N TRP A 48 15.52 7.93 6.17
CA TRP A 48 14.37 7.17 5.68
C TRP A 48 14.73 5.70 5.61
N THR A 49 13.85 4.83 6.12
CA THR A 49 13.92 3.39 5.89
C THR A 49 13.64 3.08 4.41
N PRO A 50 14.05 1.90 3.90
CA PRO A 50 13.74 1.51 2.52
C PRO A 50 12.24 1.59 2.19
N HIS A 51 11.39 1.20 3.14
CA HIS A 51 9.94 1.36 3.04
C HIS A 51 9.51 2.83 2.88
N ASN A 52 10.06 3.73 3.71
CA ASN A 52 9.76 5.16 3.61
C ASN A 52 10.21 5.72 2.26
N VAL A 53 11.38 5.31 1.74
CA VAL A 53 11.82 5.73 0.41
C VAL A 53 10.80 5.29 -0.64
N TYR A 54 10.44 4.00 -0.66
CA TYR A 54 9.47 3.45 -1.61
C TYR A 54 8.16 4.26 -1.60
N VAL A 55 7.55 4.45 -0.43
CA VAL A 55 6.26 5.15 -0.30
C VAL A 55 6.36 6.61 -0.73
N ASN A 56 7.44 7.32 -0.36
CA ASN A 56 7.59 8.73 -0.71
C ASN A 56 7.87 8.92 -2.21
N VAL A 57 8.67 8.04 -2.83
CA VAL A 57 9.01 8.13 -4.26
C VAL A 57 7.84 7.67 -5.12
N LYS A 58 7.26 6.49 -4.85
CA LYS A 58 6.16 5.91 -5.64
C LYS A 58 4.93 6.81 -5.65
N ASN A 59 4.57 7.37 -4.49
CA ASN A 59 3.43 8.30 -4.39
C ASN A 59 3.81 9.76 -4.67
N ASN A 60 5.07 10.02 -5.05
CA ASN A 60 5.59 11.36 -5.29
C ASN A 60 5.24 12.36 -4.17
N ARG A 61 5.37 11.93 -2.91
CA ARG A 61 5.01 12.77 -1.74
C ARG A 61 5.86 14.04 -1.75
N LYS A 62 5.22 15.18 -1.48
CA LYS A 62 5.84 16.52 -1.55
C LYS A 62 6.47 16.84 -2.91
N LYS A 63 6.04 16.16 -3.98
CA LYS A 63 6.52 16.35 -5.36
C LYS A 63 8.02 16.11 -5.54
N ILE A 64 8.66 15.32 -4.66
CA ILE A 64 10.12 15.12 -4.68
C ILE A 64 10.64 14.54 -6.01
N LEU A 65 9.88 13.63 -6.64
CA LEU A 65 10.30 13.02 -7.90
C LEU A 65 9.99 13.95 -9.08
N SER A 66 8.86 14.66 -9.04
CA SER A 66 8.54 15.68 -10.06
C SER A 66 9.59 16.79 -10.10
N ILE A 67 10.00 17.31 -8.93
CA ILE A 67 11.04 18.34 -8.85
C ILE A 67 12.38 17.79 -9.38
N ALA A 68 12.73 16.54 -9.04
CA ALA A 68 13.94 15.92 -9.57
C ALA A 68 13.93 15.78 -11.10
N CYS A 69 12.79 15.41 -11.68
CA CYS A 69 12.60 15.34 -13.14
C CYS A 69 12.68 16.73 -13.79
N GLU A 70 12.00 17.74 -13.22
CA GLU A 70 12.00 19.12 -13.71
C GLU A 70 13.42 19.70 -13.72
N GLU A 71 14.16 19.55 -12.62
CA GLU A 71 15.54 20.03 -12.52
C GLU A 71 16.53 19.27 -13.44
N LEU A 72 16.14 18.12 -14.00
CA LEU A 72 16.92 17.37 -14.99
C LEU A 72 16.40 17.56 -16.43
N GLY A 73 15.33 18.34 -16.63
CA GLY A 73 14.70 18.54 -17.94
C GLY A 73 14.04 17.28 -18.50
N ILE A 74 13.64 16.34 -17.66
CA ILE A 74 13.01 15.07 -18.06
C ILE A 74 11.50 15.16 -17.82
N VAL A 75 10.71 14.60 -18.75
CA VAL A 75 9.25 14.51 -18.59
C VAL A 75 8.93 13.60 -17.39
N PHE A 76 8.22 14.14 -16.41
CA PHE A 76 7.77 13.37 -15.25
C PHE A 76 6.71 12.34 -15.69
N PRO A 77 6.88 11.04 -15.36
CA PRO A 77 5.87 10.03 -15.67
C PRO A 77 4.67 10.19 -14.73
N GLU A 78 3.72 11.04 -15.13
CA GLU A 78 2.46 11.23 -14.41
C GLU A 78 1.66 9.94 -14.33
N GLU A 79 1.01 9.74 -13.19
CA GLU A 79 0.02 8.66 -13.04
C GLU A 79 -1.22 9.09 -13.82
N LYS A 80 -1.76 8.20 -14.66
CA LYS A 80 -3.18 8.32 -15.00
C LYS A 80 -3.94 8.18 -13.69
N GLN A 81 -4.52 9.28 -13.21
CA GLN A 81 -5.32 9.28 -11.99
C GLN A 81 -6.56 8.40 -12.20
N ASN A 82 -6.44 7.12 -11.84
CA ASN A 82 -7.62 6.36 -11.44
C ASN A 82 -7.95 6.83 -10.03
N PHE A 83 -8.85 7.81 -9.94
CA PHE A 83 -9.42 8.24 -8.66
C PHE A 83 -10.21 7.07 -8.05
N SER A 84 -9.54 6.19 -7.31
CA SER A 84 -10.24 5.35 -6.34
C SER A 84 -10.52 6.23 -5.10
N ILE A 85 -11.77 6.68 -4.98
CA ILE A 85 -12.29 7.48 -3.85
C ILE A 85 -12.32 6.67 -2.54
N HIS A 86 -11.87 5.42 -2.54
CA HIS A 86 -11.80 4.62 -1.33
C HIS A 86 -10.42 4.74 -0.70
N LYS A 87 -10.35 5.53 0.37
CA LYS A 87 -9.34 5.34 1.43
C LYS A 87 -9.50 3.90 1.95
N SER A 88 -8.82 2.97 1.30
CA SER A 88 -8.72 1.60 1.77
C SER A 88 -7.91 1.63 3.07
N THR A 89 -8.51 1.12 4.15
CA THR A 89 -7.95 0.94 5.50
C THR A 89 -6.83 -0.12 5.55
N LEU A 90 -6.19 -0.43 4.42
CA LEU A 90 -5.11 -1.41 4.31
C LEU A 90 -3.86 -1.07 5.15
N GLU A 91 -3.67 0.19 5.55
CA GLU A 91 -2.51 0.57 6.38
C GLU A 91 -2.63 0.15 7.86
N ASP A 92 -3.79 -0.32 8.33
CA ASP A 92 -4.01 -0.74 9.73
C ASP A 92 -4.01 -2.28 9.93
N SER A 93 -3.78 -3.07 8.88
CA SER A 93 -3.68 -4.53 9.02
C SER A 93 -2.32 -4.92 9.62
N GLU A 94 -2.28 -5.17 10.92
CA GLU A 94 -1.17 -5.90 11.55
C GLU A 94 -1.02 -7.26 10.86
N THR A 95 0.07 -7.47 10.12
CA THR A 95 0.44 -8.81 9.66
C THR A 95 0.81 -9.61 10.89
N GLN A 96 -0.13 -10.41 11.40
CA GLN A 96 0.21 -11.54 12.25
C GLN A 96 1.17 -12.42 11.44
N SER A 97 2.35 -12.64 11.99
CA SER A 97 3.35 -13.54 11.42
C SER A 97 2.79 -14.96 11.42
N ALA A 98 2.08 -15.34 10.36
CA ALA A 98 1.75 -16.71 10.06
C ALA A 98 2.72 -17.16 8.96
N ASP A 99 3.66 -18.02 9.36
CA ASP A 99 4.53 -18.79 8.49
C ASP A 99 3.69 -19.88 7.80
N GLU A 100 2.74 -19.45 6.98
CA GLU A 100 1.93 -20.32 6.15
C GLU A 100 2.15 -19.92 4.69
N SER A 101 2.99 -20.68 4.01
CA SER A 101 3.13 -20.63 2.56
C SER A 101 1.79 -21.02 1.94
N PHE A 102 1.03 -20.04 1.47
CA PHE A 102 -0.14 -20.29 0.64
C PHE A 102 0.32 -20.50 -0.80
N GLU A 103 0.01 -21.66 -1.38
CA GLU A 103 0.15 -21.85 -2.82
C GLU A 103 -1.02 -21.11 -3.49
N LEU A 104 -0.71 -20.03 -4.20
CA LEU A 104 -1.69 -19.29 -4.98
C LEU A 104 -2.00 -20.13 -6.22
N ASP A 105 -3.25 -20.56 -6.39
CA ASP A 105 -3.72 -21.26 -7.60
C ASP A 105 -3.41 -20.39 -8.83
N GLU A 106 -2.85 -20.97 -9.90
CA GLU A 106 -2.47 -20.27 -11.12
C GLU A 106 -3.65 -19.52 -11.75
N LYS A 107 -4.89 -19.97 -11.50
CA LYS A 107 -6.12 -19.29 -11.93
C LYS A 107 -6.37 -17.94 -11.25
N CYS A 108 -5.75 -17.68 -10.11
CA CYS A 108 -5.88 -16.43 -9.37
C CYS A 108 -4.80 -15.40 -9.73
N ALA A 109 -3.85 -15.74 -10.61
CA ALA A 109 -2.81 -14.84 -11.05
C ALA A 109 -3.40 -13.67 -11.88
N GLY A 110 -3.26 -12.44 -11.37
CA GLY A 110 -3.68 -11.22 -12.07
C GLY A 110 -5.09 -10.71 -11.73
N LEU A 111 -5.78 -11.33 -10.76
CA LEU A 111 -7.01 -10.76 -10.20
C LEU A 111 -6.66 -9.75 -9.11
N ASP A 112 -6.57 -8.47 -9.47
CA ASP A 112 -6.34 -7.38 -8.50
C ASP A 112 -7.56 -7.16 -7.59
N GLU A 113 -8.75 -7.59 -8.03
CA GLU A 113 -10.01 -7.45 -7.30
C GLU A 113 -10.90 -8.68 -7.52
N PHE A 114 -11.65 -9.06 -6.48
CA PHE A 114 -12.71 -10.06 -6.57
C PHE A 114 -13.94 -9.61 -5.79
N LYS A 115 -15.13 -10.05 -6.24
CA LYS A 115 -16.40 -9.71 -5.61
C LYS A 115 -16.95 -10.92 -4.89
N ILE A 116 -17.12 -10.81 -3.56
CA ILE A 116 -17.82 -11.80 -2.76
C ILE A 116 -19.30 -11.40 -2.67
N TYR A 117 -20.19 -12.34 -2.97
CA TYR A 117 -21.62 -12.18 -2.76
C TYR A 117 -22.04 -12.98 -1.54
N ILE A 118 -22.65 -12.31 -0.57
CA ILE A 118 -23.23 -12.92 0.63
C ILE A 118 -24.69 -12.48 0.75
N THR A 119 -25.49 -13.32 1.39
CA THR A 119 -26.90 -13.03 1.66
C THR A 119 -27.05 -11.99 2.77
N ALA A 120 -28.23 -11.36 2.85
CA ALA A 120 -28.54 -10.40 3.92
C ALA A 120 -28.45 -11.04 5.32
N ASN A 121 -28.80 -12.31 5.45
CA ASN A 121 -28.72 -13.03 6.73
C ASN A 121 -27.28 -13.29 7.15
N GLU A 122 -26.42 -13.65 6.20
CA GLU A 122 -24.97 -13.78 6.42
C GLU A 122 -24.34 -12.43 6.77
N TRP A 123 -24.75 -11.36 6.10
CA TRP A 123 -24.30 -10.01 6.46
C TRP A 123 -24.65 -9.64 7.91
N ILE A 124 -25.87 -9.92 8.34
CA ILE A 124 -26.31 -9.65 9.72
C ILE A 124 -25.54 -10.53 10.72
N SER A 125 -25.23 -11.78 10.38
CA SER A 125 -24.54 -12.69 11.29
C SER A 125 -23.06 -12.34 11.50
N ILE A 126 -22.42 -11.70 10.51
CA ILE A 126 -21.02 -11.25 10.62
C ILE A 126 -20.87 -9.90 11.32
N GLN A 127 -21.94 -9.11 11.44
CA GLN A 127 -21.90 -7.84 12.17
C GLN A 127 -21.58 -8.08 13.65
N GLY A 128 -20.54 -7.39 14.13
CA GLY A 128 -20.12 -7.37 15.52
C GLY A 128 -20.69 -6.18 16.27
N GLY A 129 -20.04 -5.83 17.38
CA GLY A 129 -20.41 -4.68 18.19
C GLY A 129 -19.59 -3.43 17.86
N GLU A 130 -20.04 -2.31 18.40
CA GLU A 130 -19.24 -1.08 18.42
C GLU A 130 -18.06 -1.24 19.39
N VAL A 131 -16.87 -0.88 18.91
CA VAL A 131 -15.65 -0.83 19.72
C VAL A 131 -15.15 0.60 19.74
N THR A 132 -15.02 1.16 20.94
CA THR A 132 -14.41 2.47 21.15
C THR A 132 -12.94 2.30 21.48
N TYR A 133 -12.08 2.94 20.69
CA TYR A 133 -10.64 2.91 20.87
C TYR A 133 -10.17 4.03 21.79
N LYS A 134 -8.93 3.91 22.30
CA LYS A 134 -8.35 4.85 23.28
C LYS A 134 -8.23 6.29 22.77
N ASP A 135 -8.32 6.50 21.46
CA ASP A 135 -8.31 7.81 20.79
C ASP A 135 -9.72 8.43 20.67
N GLY A 136 -10.73 7.78 21.25
CA GLY A 136 -12.13 8.24 21.27
C GLY A 136 -12.92 7.92 20.00
N ARG A 137 -12.35 7.18 19.06
CA ARG A 137 -13.06 6.77 17.84
C ARG A 137 -13.85 5.48 18.08
N THR A 138 -15.08 5.46 17.58
CA THR A 138 -15.96 4.28 17.63
C THR A 138 -16.06 3.67 16.23
N TYR A 139 -15.84 2.37 16.14
CA TYR A 139 -15.97 1.62 14.90
C TYR A 139 -16.91 0.44 15.10
N ASN A 140 -17.78 0.20 14.11
CA ASN A 140 -18.51 -1.06 14.00
C ASN A 140 -17.52 -2.15 13.59
N THR A 141 -17.41 -3.19 14.41
CA THR A 141 -16.52 -4.32 14.13
C THR A 141 -17.28 -5.48 13.52
N LEU A 142 -16.57 -6.38 12.87
CA LEU A 142 -17.10 -7.68 12.48
C LEU A 142 -16.85 -8.69 13.59
N ARG A 143 -17.76 -9.64 13.77
CA ARG A 143 -17.65 -10.67 14.81
C ARG A 143 -16.47 -11.59 14.49
N LYS A 144 -15.44 -11.58 15.34
CA LYS A 144 -14.21 -12.39 15.17
C LYS A 144 -14.55 -13.88 15.07
N GLY A 145 -13.95 -14.57 14.11
CA GLY A 145 -14.16 -16.01 13.87
C GLY A 145 -15.43 -16.36 13.09
N VAL A 146 -16.40 -15.43 12.98
CA VAL A 146 -17.64 -15.64 12.20
C VAL A 146 -17.53 -15.01 10.82
N HIS A 147 -17.01 -13.78 10.72
CA HIS A 147 -16.83 -13.15 9.41
C HIS A 147 -15.80 -13.87 8.54
N THR A 148 -14.75 -14.44 9.15
CA THR A 148 -13.73 -15.20 8.43
C THR A 148 -14.28 -16.50 7.84
N SER A 149 -15.18 -17.19 8.55
CA SER A 149 -15.78 -18.43 8.04
C SER A 149 -16.79 -18.14 6.92
N VAL A 150 -17.70 -17.18 7.13
CA VAL A 150 -18.72 -16.82 6.13
C VAL A 150 -18.09 -16.32 4.83
N LEU A 151 -17.02 -15.52 4.92
CA LEU A 151 -16.31 -15.04 3.72
C LEU A 151 -15.51 -16.15 3.04
N ALA A 152 -14.93 -17.09 3.80
CA ALA A 152 -14.23 -18.25 3.23
C ALA A 152 -15.19 -19.23 2.52
N ASP A 153 -16.38 -19.46 3.09
CA ASP A 153 -17.40 -20.31 2.47
C ASP A 153 -17.90 -19.68 1.16
N ALA A 154 -18.14 -18.36 1.16
CA ALA A 154 -18.51 -17.63 -0.05
C ALA A 154 -17.40 -17.62 -1.12
N TRP A 155 -16.12 -17.64 -0.69
CA TRP A 155 -14.96 -17.74 -1.57
C TRP A 155 -14.85 -19.11 -2.25
N ILE A 156 -15.07 -20.20 -1.50
CA ILE A 156 -15.07 -21.56 -2.02
C ILE A 156 -16.11 -21.69 -3.15
N ASN A 157 -17.31 -21.14 -2.97
CA ASN A 157 -18.36 -21.20 -3.98
C ASN A 157 -17.98 -20.51 -5.31
N ILE A 158 -17.09 -19.51 -5.30
CA ILE A 158 -16.63 -18.82 -6.51
C ILE A 158 -15.60 -19.64 -7.30
N ILE A 159 -14.81 -20.50 -6.64
CA ILE A 159 -13.76 -21.30 -7.28
C ILE A 159 -14.32 -22.56 -7.97
N TYR A 160 -15.49 -23.03 -7.52
CA TYR A 160 -16.11 -24.26 -8.01
C TYR A 160 -17.28 -24.03 -9.02
N GLU A 161 -17.54 -22.79 -9.43
CA GLU A 161 -18.35 -22.45 -10.62
C GLU A 161 -17.48 -22.28 -11.88
#